data_AF-A0A5J6MQE4-F1
#
_entry.id   AF-A0A5J6MQE4-F1
#
_cell.length_a   1.000
_cell.length_b   1.000
_cell.length_c   1.000
_cell.angle_alpha   90.00
_cell.angle_beta   90.00
_cell.angle_gamma   90.00
#
_symmetry.space_group_name_H-M   'P 1'
#
loop_
_entity.id
_entity.type
_entity.pdbx_description
1 polymer ?
#
loop_
_entity_poly.entity_id
_entity_poly.type
_entity_poly.pdbx_seq_one_letter_code
_entity_poly.pdbx_strand_id
1 'polypeptide(L)'
;MLLQGVEVEKAWRELWNELHHQNDVDTASYAAVPALVHIYELRGVPHYNTYALVTTIELARQNGRNPDLPENLRAAYEAAWQKLVEIGLRELKAANTEPLVSCIIAVLAIAKGQRDLGWFATNYDESERREILERAEVI
;
A
#
# COMPACT_ATOMS: atom_id res chain seq x y z
N MET A 1 -25.04 8.12 1.89
CA MET A 1 -24.67 8.38 3.30
C MET A 1 -24.10 7.08 3.86
N LEU A 2 -22.82 6.79 3.60
CA LEU A 2 -22.14 5.65 4.23
C LEU A 2 -21.64 6.12 5.59
N LEU A 3 -22.39 5.79 6.64
CA LEU A 3 -22.08 6.13 8.02
C LEU A 3 -21.71 4.88 8.81
N GLN A 4 -20.73 5.08 9.70
CA GLN A 4 -20.21 4.23 10.78
C GLN A 4 -18.94 3.43 10.44
N GLY A 5 -17.87 3.70 11.22
CA GLY A 5 -16.51 3.17 11.01
C GLY A 5 -16.41 1.64 11.03
N VAL A 6 -17.38 0.94 11.63
CA VAL A 6 -17.45 -0.53 11.60
C VAL A 6 -17.61 -1.07 10.18
N GLU A 7 -18.41 -0.41 9.33
CA GLU A 7 -18.59 -0.81 7.94
C GLU A 7 -17.34 -0.52 7.10
N VAL A 8 -16.57 0.51 7.46
CA VAL A 8 -15.30 0.84 6.78
C VAL A 8 -14.24 -0.20 7.09
N GLU A 9 -14.08 -0.60 8.35
CA GLU A 9 -13.13 -1.66 8.74
C GLU A 9 -13.51 -3.01 8.13
N LYS A 10 -14.80 -3.32 8.07
CA LYS A 10 -15.29 -4.53 7.41
C LYS A 10 -14.98 -4.52 5.91
N ALA A 11 -15.26 -3.41 5.22
CA ALA A 11 -14.94 -3.26 3.80
C ALA A 11 -13.43 -3.41 3.55
N TRP A 12 -12.58 -2.81 4.39
CA TRP A 12 -11.14 -3.00 4.27
C TRP A 12 -10.72 -4.45 4.49
N ARG A 13 -11.29 -5.14 5.48
CA ARG A 13 -11.01 -6.55 5.72
C ARG A 13 -11.40 -7.42 4.51
N GLU A 14 -12.55 -7.16 3.91
CA GLU A 14 -12.97 -7.85 2.69
C GLU A 14 -12.01 -7.58 1.54
N LEU A 15 -11.61 -6.32 1.32
CA LEU A 15 -10.61 -5.98 0.29
C LEU A 15 -9.25 -6.66 0.52
N TRP A 16 -8.78 -6.69 1.76
CA TRP A 16 -7.52 -7.36 2.12
C TRP A 16 -7.58 -8.86 1.88
N ASN A 17 -8.69 -9.50 2.22
CA ASN A 17 -8.88 -10.92 1.94
C ASN A 17 -8.90 -11.17 0.43
N GLU A 18 -9.76 -10.48 -0.31
CA GLU A 18 -10.00 -10.81 -1.71
C GLU A 18 -8.87 -10.39 -2.66
N LEU A 19 -8.14 -9.31 -2.37
CA LEU A 19 -7.12 -8.75 -3.26
C LEU A 19 -5.68 -9.17 -2.90
N HIS A 20 -5.50 -9.91 -1.81
CA HIS A 20 -4.20 -10.42 -1.39
C HIS A 20 -4.34 -11.66 -0.51
N HIS A 21 -4.01 -12.82 -1.07
CA HIS A 21 -4.01 -14.09 -0.34
C HIS A 21 -2.58 -14.58 -0.16
N GLN A 22 -1.95 -14.35 0.99
CA GLN A 22 -0.62 -14.91 1.33
C GLN A 22 0.52 -14.59 0.33
N ASN A 23 0.61 -13.35 -0.16
CA ASN A 23 1.49 -12.89 -1.25
C ASN A 23 1.06 -13.32 -2.67
N ASP A 24 -0.08 -13.99 -2.80
CA ASP A 24 -0.70 -14.22 -4.10
C ASP A 24 -1.61 -13.04 -4.46
N VAL A 25 -1.39 -12.53 -5.66
CA VAL A 25 -2.18 -11.48 -6.30
C VAL A 25 -2.43 -11.87 -7.74
N ASP A 26 -3.49 -11.33 -8.31
CA ASP A 26 -3.94 -11.68 -9.64
C ASP A 26 -4.36 -10.44 -10.45
N THR A 27 -4.98 -10.69 -11.60
CA THR A 27 -5.44 -9.61 -12.48
C THR A 27 -6.55 -8.76 -11.85
N ALA A 28 -7.37 -9.32 -10.97
CA ALA A 28 -8.38 -8.57 -10.22
C ALA A 28 -7.71 -7.63 -9.20
N SER A 29 -6.66 -8.11 -8.54
CA SER A 29 -5.82 -7.31 -7.64
C SER A 29 -5.23 -6.10 -8.38
N TYR A 30 -4.69 -6.31 -9.59
CA TYR A 30 -4.17 -5.20 -10.41
C TYR A 30 -5.27 -4.25 -10.89
N ALA A 31 -6.42 -4.78 -11.30
CA ALA A 31 -7.55 -3.96 -11.74
C ALA A 31 -8.13 -3.10 -10.60
N ALA A 32 -7.98 -3.53 -9.35
CA ALA A 32 -8.47 -2.80 -8.18
C ALA A 32 -7.62 -1.55 -7.85
N VAL A 33 -6.31 -1.56 -8.13
CA VAL A 33 -5.40 -0.45 -7.76
C VAL A 33 -5.88 0.92 -8.28
N PRO A 34 -6.23 1.10 -9.56
CA PRO A 34 -6.77 2.37 -10.05
C PRO A 34 -8.03 2.82 -9.32
N ALA A 35 -8.95 1.90 -9.01
CA ALA A 35 -10.19 2.21 -8.31
C ALA A 35 -9.91 2.63 -6.85
N LEU A 36 -9.01 1.94 -6.15
CA LEU A 36 -8.60 2.27 -4.79
C LEU A 36 -7.99 3.67 -4.69
N VAL A 37 -7.08 4.00 -5.61
CA VAL A 37 -6.42 5.32 -5.64
C VAL A 37 -7.44 6.41 -5.99
N HIS A 38 -8.33 6.17 -6.95
CA HIS A 38 -9.37 7.14 -7.33
C HIS A 38 -10.35 7.42 -6.17
N ILE A 39 -10.84 6.39 -5.49
CA ILE A 39 -11.73 6.54 -4.33
C ILE A 39 -11.02 7.31 -3.21
N TYR A 40 -9.73 7.04 -3.00
CA TYR A 40 -8.94 7.75 -2.00
C TYR A 40 -8.83 9.24 -2.31
N GLU A 41 -8.52 9.60 -3.56
CA GLU A 41 -8.46 10.98 -4.03
C GLU A 41 -9.80 11.71 -3.83
N LEU A 42 -10.92 11.06 -4.17
CA LEU A 42 -12.25 11.63 -4.00
C LEU A 42 -12.64 11.84 -2.52
N ARG A 43 -12.23 10.93 -1.63
CA ARG A 43 -12.53 11.03 -0.20
C ARG A 43 -11.73 12.13 0.49
N GLY A 44 -10.48 12.32 0.10
CA GLY A 44 -9.60 13.36 0.66
C GLY A 44 -9.29 13.21 2.15
N VAL A 45 -9.59 12.04 2.75
CA VAL A 45 -9.30 11.73 4.15
C VAL A 45 -8.16 10.72 4.19
N PRO A 46 -6.99 11.08 4.77
CA PRO A 46 -5.87 10.17 4.80
C PRO A 46 -6.17 8.88 5.56
N HIS A 47 -5.81 7.74 4.97
CA HIS A 47 -6.02 6.43 5.55
C HIS A 47 -4.94 5.45 5.10
N TYR A 48 -4.25 4.84 6.06
CA TYR A 48 -3.09 3.97 5.78
C TYR A 48 -3.44 2.77 4.89
N ASN A 49 -4.63 2.16 5.04
CA ASN A 49 -5.06 0.99 4.25
C ASN A 49 -4.89 1.14 2.73
N THR A 50 -5.15 2.32 2.13
CA THR A 50 -4.94 2.49 0.69
C THR A 50 -3.46 2.34 0.33
N TYR A 51 -2.58 3.02 1.07
CA TYR A 51 -1.13 2.90 0.86
C TYR A 51 -0.63 1.49 1.12
N ALA A 52 -1.07 0.87 2.21
CA ALA A 52 -0.66 -0.47 2.60
C ALA A 52 -1.07 -1.51 1.56
N LEU A 53 -2.35 -1.55 1.16
CA LEU A 53 -2.85 -2.56 0.23
C LEU A 53 -2.25 -2.41 -1.17
N VAL A 54 -2.17 -1.17 -1.69
CA VAL A 54 -1.60 -0.91 -3.02
C VAL A 54 -0.11 -1.24 -3.03
N THR A 55 0.62 -0.93 -1.96
CA THR A 55 2.03 -1.35 -1.80
C THR A 55 2.18 -2.86 -1.75
N THR A 56 1.35 -3.55 -0.98
CA THR A 56 1.39 -5.02 -0.89
C THR A 56 1.15 -5.67 -2.25
N ILE A 57 0.18 -5.17 -3.02
CA ILE A 57 -0.08 -5.65 -4.40
C ILE A 57 1.15 -5.44 -5.28
N GLU A 58 1.79 -4.28 -5.23
CA GLU A 58 2.98 -3.99 -6.03
C GLU A 58 4.18 -4.87 -5.64
N LEU A 59 4.42 -5.07 -4.34
CA LEU A 59 5.48 -5.94 -3.85
C LEU A 59 5.27 -7.40 -4.26
N ALA A 60 4.02 -7.87 -4.20
CA ALA A 60 3.62 -9.20 -4.64
C ALA A 60 3.72 -9.37 -6.16
N ARG A 61 3.31 -8.37 -6.95
CA ARG A 61 3.50 -8.36 -8.41
C ARG A 61 4.98 -8.52 -8.81
N GLN A 62 5.88 -7.87 -8.07
CA GLN A 62 7.32 -7.90 -8.33
C GLN A 62 8.03 -9.16 -7.83
N ASN A 63 7.35 -10.08 -7.14
CA ASN A 63 7.99 -11.28 -6.57
C ASN A 63 8.28 -12.40 -7.60
N GLY A 64 7.81 -12.25 -8.84
CA GLY A 64 8.02 -13.19 -9.95
C GLY A 64 7.22 -14.50 -9.87
N ARG A 65 6.32 -14.67 -8.88
CA ARG A 65 5.44 -15.84 -8.71
C ARG A 65 4.02 -15.58 -9.20
N ASN A 66 3.59 -14.32 -9.15
CA ASN A 66 2.27 -13.90 -9.57
C ASN A 66 2.18 -13.66 -11.09
N PRO A 67 0.98 -13.69 -11.69
CA PRO A 67 0.80 -13.37 -13.10
C PRO A 67 1.36 -11.99 -13.43
N ASP A 68 1.93 -11.85 -14.63
CA ASP A 68 2.35 -10.54 -15.14
C ASP A 68 1.17 -9.57 -15.23
N LEU A 69 1.46 -8.28 -15.08
CA LEU A 69 0.48 -7.22 -15.28
C LEU A 69 -0.02 -7.26 -16.74
N PRO A 70 -1.32 -7.51 -16.98
CA PRO A 70 -1.88 -7.54 -18.32
C PRO A 70 -1.71 -6.19 -19.03
N GLU A 71 -1.40 -6.23 -20.32
CA GLU A 71 -1.10 -5.02 -21.11
C GLU A 71 -2.27 -4.03 -21.12
N ASN A 72 -3.51 -4.53 -21.15
CA ASN A 72 -4.71 -3.71 -21.10
C ASN A 72 -4.93 -2.99 -19.75
N LEU A 73 -4.28 -3.45 -18.66
CA LEU A 73 -4.34 -2.81 -17.35
C LEU A 73 -3.13 -1.91 -17.06
N ARG A 74 -2.01 -2.10 -17.78
CA ARG A 74 -0.71 -1.46 -17.51
C ARG A 74 -0.81 0.05 -17.35
N ALA A 75 -1.35 0.75 -18.35
CA ALA A 75 -1.38 2.21 -18.34
C ALA A 75 -2.19 2.77 -17.15
N ALA A 76 -3.33 2.17 -16.84
CA ALA A 76 -4.17 2.61 -15.72
C ALA A 76 -3.49 2.32 -14.37
N TYR A 77 -2.88 1.15 -14.22
CA TYR A 77 -2.14 0.75 -13.03
C TYR A 77 -0.96 1.69 -12.75
N GLU A 78 -0.14 1.95 -13.78
CA GLU A 78 1.03 2.84 -13.66
C GLU A 78 0.61 4.27 -13.34
N ALA A 79 -0.44 4.80 -13.98
CA ALA A 79 -0.97 6.12 -13.68
C ALA A 79 -1.50 6.21 -12.23
N ALA A 80 -2.17 5.17 -11.74
CA ALA A 80 -2.62 5.09 -10.35
C ALA A 80 -1.45 5.07 -9.36
N TRP A 81 -0.38 4.34 -9.68
CA TRP A 81 0.82 4.32 -8.85
C TRP A 81 1.49 5.70 -8.77
N GLN A 82 1.68 6.38 -9.91
CA GLN A 82 2.22 7.75 -9.94
C GLN A 82 1.32 8.72 -9.15
N LYS A 83 0.01 8.60 -9.30
CA LYS A 83 -0.95 9.41 -8.54
C LYS A 83 -0.82 9.17 -7.03
N LEU A 84 -0.69 7.93 -6.59
CA LEU A 84 -0.53 7.60 -5.18
C LEU A 84 0.79 8.17 -4.61
N VAL A 85 1.86 8.17 -5.39
CA VAL A 85 3.14 8.83 -5.03
C VAL A 85 2.94 10.34 -4.84
N GLU A 86 2.27 11.02 -5.77
CA GLU A 86 1.97 12.46 -5.67
C GLU A 86 1.14 12.78 -4.41
N ILE A 87 0.13 11.96 -4.13
CA ILE A 87 -0.72 12.12 -2.94
C ILE A 87 0.10 11.89 -1.67
N GLY A 88 0.91 10.83 -1.62
CA GLY A 88 1.78 10.50 -0.50
C GLY A 88 2.78 11.60 -0.18
N LEU A 89 3.44 12.19 -1.18
CA LEU A 89 4.35 13.33 -0.98
C LEU A 89 3.66 14.52 -0.31
N ARG A 90 2.43 14.83 -0.72
CA ARG A 90 1.64 15.92 -0.14
C ARG A 90 1.21 15.61 1.29
N GLU A 91 0.72 14.39 1.53
CA GLU A 91 0.17 13.98 2.82
C GLU A 91 1.25 13.74 3.89
N LEU A 92 2.45 13.32 3.48
CA LEU A 92 3.58 13.07 4.39
C LEU A 92 3.87 14.26 5.30
N LYS A 93 3.68 15.50 4.78
CA LYS A 93 3.90 16.73 5.54
C LYS A 93 3.04 16.82 6.81
N ALA A 94 1.83 16.26 6.79
CA ALA A 94 0.86 16.32 7.89
C ALA A 94 0.65 14.97 8.59
N ALA A 95 1.18 13.88 8.05
CA ALA A 95 1.07 12.55 8.63
C ALA A 95 1.75 12.49 10.00
N ASN A 96 1.01 12.01 11.01
CA ASN A 96 1.48 11.98 12.40
C ASN A 96 1.17 10.66 13.14
N THR A 97 0.53 9.71 12.46
CA THR A 97 0.33 8.35 12.98
C THR A 97 1.36 7.43 12.35
N GLU A 98 1.90 6.51 13.16
CA GLU A 98 2.93 5.57 12.72
C GLU A 98 2.52 4.78 11.46
N PRO A 99 1.31 4.17 11.36
CA PRO A 99 0.96 3.38 10.18
C PRO A 99 0.86 4.23 8.91
N LEU A 100 0.38 5.47 9.04
CA LEU A 100 0.26 6.37 7.89
C LEU A 100 1.64 6.82 7.39
N VAL A 101 2.52 7.24 8.30
CA VAL A 101 3.90 7.63 7.95
C VAL A 101 4.62 6.46 7.29
N SER A 102 4.57 5.27 7.90
CA SER A 102 5.26 4.09 7.39
C SER A 102 4.77 3.68 6.00
N CYS A 103 3.45 3.63 5.78
CA CYS A 103 2.89 3.24 4.49
C CYS A 103 3.14 4.28 3.39
N ILE A 104 3.14 5.58 3.72
CA ILE A 104 3.53 6.61 2.75
C ILE A 104 5.01 6.43 2.36
N ILE A 105 5.91 6.25 3.34
CA ILE A 105 7.34 6.01 3.08
C ILE A 105 7.52 4.77 2.20
N ALA A 106 6.73 3.72 2.42
CA ALA A 106 6.80 2.52 1.61
C ALA A 106 6.52 2.76 0.13
N VAL A 107 5.43 3.48 -0.20
CA VAL A 107 5.11 3.87 -1.58
C VAL A 107 6.25 4.68 -2.20
N LEU A 108 6.76 5.68 -1.48
CA LEU A 108 7.85 6.53 -1.97
C LEU A 108 9.14 5.74 -2.20
N ALA A 109 9.49 4.83 -1.29
CA ALA A 109 10.67 3.99 -1.41
C ALA A 109 10.59 3.09 -2.65
N ILE A 110 9.46 2.41 -2.85
CA ILE A 110 9.25 1.52 -4.00
C ILE A 110 9.28 2.31 -5.31
N ALA A 111 8.63 3.48 -5.35
CA ALA A 111 8.67 4.36 -6.52
C ALA A 111 10.09 4.84 -6.88
N LYS A 112 11.04 4.78 -5.93
CA LYS A 112 12.46 5.10 -6.14
C LYS A 112 13.34 3.87 -6.30
N GLY A 113 12.75 2.69 -6.51
CA GLY A 113 13.47 1.42 -6.66
C GLY A 113 14.06 0.87 -5.36
N GLN A 114 13.74 1.46 -4.22
CA GLN A 114 14.17 1.00 -2.89
C GLN A 114 13.19 -0.06 -2.37
N ARG A 115 13.13 -1.20 -3.08
CA ARG A 115 12.12 -2.23 -2.85
C ARG A 115 12.16 -2.78 -1.42
N ASP A 116 13.35 -3.08 -0.89
CA ASP A 116 13.50 -3.68 0.44
C ASP A 116 13.13 -2.69 1.55
N LEU A 117 13.47 -1.41 1.38
CA LEU A 117 13.04 -0.35 2.30
C LEU A 117 11.50 -0.24 2.32
N GLY A 118 10.86 -0.27 1.16
CA GLY A 118 9.41 -0.21 1.10
C GLY A 118 8.74 -1.46 1.65
N TRP A 119 9.31 -2.64 1.41
CA TRP A 119 8.85 -3.89 2.02
C TRP A 119 8.94 -3.81 3.54
N PHE A 120 10.07 -3.35 4.08
CA PHE A 120 10.29 -3.19 5.52
C PHE A 120 9.29 -2.20 6.15
N ALA A 121 9.07 -1.06 5.51
CA ALA A 121 8.12 -0.05 5.98
C ALA A 121 6.64 -0.51 5.87
N THR A 122 6.33 -1.48 5.03
CA THR A 122 4.96 -2.00 4.88
C THR A 122 4.66 -3.13 5.88
N ASN A 123 5.64 -4.00 6.12
CA ASN A 123 5.39 -5.29 6.77
C ASN A 123 5.73 -5.33 8.26
N TYR A 124 6.41 -4.31 8.79
CA TYR A 124 6.72 -4.22 10.20
C TYR A 124 6.19 -2.94 10.80
N ASP A 125 5.56 -3.01 11.96
CA ASP A 125 5.23 -1.85 12.77
C ASP A 125 6.45 -1.34 13.56
N GLU A 126 6.33 -0.21 14.25
CA GLU A 126 7.43 0.38 15.01
C GLU A 126 7.99 -0.53 16.10
N SER A 127 7.15 -1.34 16.73
CA SER A 127 7.59 -2.27 17.77
C SER A 127 8.41 -3.42 17.17
N GLU A 128 7.96 -3.99 16.06
CA GLU A 128 8.68 -5.05 15.34
C GLU A 128 9.98 -4.53 14.74
N ARG A 129 9.99 -3.31 14.18
CA ARG A 129 11.21 -2.67 13.69
C ARG A 129 12.22 -2.46 14.82
N ARG A 130 11.76 -2.07 16.00
CA ARG A 130 12.62 -1.94 17.18
C ARG A 130 13.22 -3.28 17.60
N GLU A 131 12.41 -4.34 17.68
CA GLU A 131 12.91 -5.68 18.00
C GLU A 131 13.98 -6.15 17.00
N ILE A 132 13.81 -5.85 15.71
CA ILE A 132 14.79 -6.17 14.67
C ILE A 132 16.11 -5.43 14.92
N LEU A 133 16.04 -4.13 15.28
CA LEU A 133 17.23 -3.33 15.54
C LEU A 133 17.98 -3.75 16.80
N GLU A 134 17.24 -4.13 17.87
CA GLU A 134 17.82 -4.69 19.10
C GLU A 134 18.57 -6.00 18.81
N ARG A 135 17.97 -6.90 18.00
CA ARG A 135 18.61 -8.16 17.59
C ARG A 135 19.82 -7.97 16.69
N ALA A 136 19.85 -6.87 15.94
CA ALA A 136 20.97 -6.49 15.09
C ALA A 136 22.09 -5.76 15.87
N GLU A 137 21.92 -5.53 17.17
CA GLU A 137 22.87 -4.78 18.03
C GLU A 137 23.13 -3.35 17.53
N VAL A 138 22.15 -2.72 16.86
CA VAL A 138 22.29 -1.38 16.26
C VAL A 138 21.82 -0.27 17.20
N ILE A 139 20.98 -0.58 18.19
CA ILE A 139 20.49 0.32 19.24
C ILE A 139 20.39 -0.39 20.58
#